data_AF-X0ZTP8-F1
#
_entry.id   AF-X0ZTP8-F1
#
_cell.length_a   1.000
_cell.length_b   1.000
_cell.length_c   1.000
_cell.angle_alpha   90.00
_cell.angle_beta   90.00
_cell.angle_gamma   90.00
#
_symmetry.space_group_name_H-M   'P 1'
#
loop_
_entity.id
_entity.type
_entity.pdbx_description
1 polymer ?
#
loop_
_entity_poly.entity_id
_entity_poly.type
_entity_poly.pdbx_seq_one_letter_code
_entity_poly.pdbx_strand_id
1 'polypeptide(L)'
;WYQLLAKAGWREAQLIVGNNYLNGEIVKKNKRKGLEWIRKAALSEYYPAIVRLVELDKGGVGNVFPAAEKNVWTILNNIAKNIAIVMQKNPQVRI
;
A
#
# COMPACT_ATOMS: atom_id res chain seq x y z
N TRP A 1 19.34 4.56 2.79
CA TRP A 1 19.23 3.30 2.04
C TRP A 1 17.83 3.05 1.47
N TYR A 2 16.78 2.91 2.28
CA TYR A 2 15.42 2.66 1.78
C TYR A 2 14.92 3.67 0.73
N GLN A 3 15.23 4.96 0.86
CA GLN A 3 14.86 5.97 -0.14
C GLN A 3 15.55 5.76 -1.51
N LEU A 4 16.77 5.24 -1.54
CA LEU A 4 17.47 4.95 -2.79
C LEU A 4 16.85 3.75 -3.49
N LEU A 5 16.59 2.66 -2.76
CA LEU A 5 15.93 1.47 -3.27
C LEU A 5 14.50 1.77 -3.74
N ALA A 6 13.75 2.57 -2.98
CA ALA A 6 12.41 2.99 -3.37
C ALA A 6 12.40 3.78 -4.68
N LYS A 7 13.39 4.67 -4.88
CA LYS A 7 13.59 5.39 -6.15
C LYS A 7 14.01 4.45 -7.29
N ALA A 8 14.74 3.38 -6.99
CA ALA A 8 15.11 2.34 -7.95
C ALA A 8 13.96 1.35 -8.27
N GLY A 9 12.75 1.57 -7.75
CA GLY A 9 11.60 0.73 -8.07
C GLY A 9 11.38 -0.48 -7.14
N TRP A 10 12.17 -0.63 -6.08
CA TRP A 10 12.02 -1.75 -5.16
C TRP A 10 10.72 -1.60 -4.35
N ARG A 11 9.73 -2.42 -4.66
CA ARG A 11 8.36 -2.35 -4.13
C ARG A 11 8.29 -2.47 -2.61
N GLU A 12 9.12 -3.31 -2.00
CA GLU A 12 9.28 -3.44 -0.55
C GLU A 12 9.78 -2.11 0.06
N ALA A 13 10.79 -1.51 -0.56
CA ALA A 13 11.36 -0.25 -0.11
C ALA A 13 10.39 0.92 -0.28
N GLN A 14 9.60 0.92 -1.36
CA GLN A 14 8.53 1.91 -1.58
C GLN A 14 7.46 1.82 -0.49
N LEU A 15 7.04 0.62 -0.08
CA LEU A 15 6.12 0.42 1.05
C LEU A 15 6.72 0.98 2.35
N ILE A 16 7.99 0.65 2.64
CA ILE A 16 8.68 1.11 3.85
C ILE A 16 8.79 2.64 3.88
N VAL A 17 9.23 3.26 2.78
CA VAL A 17 9.33 4.72 2.67
C VAL A 17 7.96 5.37 2.81
N GLY A 18 6.92 4.76 2.23
CA GLY A 18 5.54 5.20 2.36
C GLY A 18 5.08 5.22 3.82
N ASN A 19 5.27 4.12 4.54
CA ASN A 19 4.92 4.02 5.96
C ASN A 19 5.71 5.03 6.82
N ASN A 20 6.99 5.23 6.55
CA ASN A 20 7.80 6.24 7.24
C ASN A 20 7.22 7.66 7.08
N TYR A 21 6.72 8.02 5.89
CA TYR A 21 6.03 9.28 5.67
C TYR A 21 4.66 9.35 6.38
N LEU A 22 3.93 8.24 6.50
CA LEU A 22 2.64 8.21 7.18
C LEU A 22 2.77 8.34 8.71
N ASN A 23 3.75 7.66 9.28
CA ASN A 23 3.95 7.60 10.72
C ASN A 23 4.77 8.80 11.24
N GLY A 24 5.68 9.31 10.41
CA GLY A 24 6.56 10.41 10.78
C GLY A 24 7.80 9.98 11.56
N GLU A 25 8.14 8.68 11.53
CA GLU A 25 9.18 8.07 12.38
C GLU A 25 10.60 8.50 11.99
N ILE A 26 10.86 8.60 10.69
CA ILE A 26 12.20 8.91 10.14
C ILE A 26 12.22 10.27 9.43
N VAL A 27 11.05 10.71 8.96
CA VAL A 27 10.88 11.93 8.18
C VAL A 27 9.63 12.65 8.67
N LYS A 28 9.56 13.98 8.45
CA LYS A 28 8.35 14.74 8.78
C LYS A 28 7.13 14.09 8.13
N LYS A 29 6.11 13.82 8.95
CA LYS A 29 4.86 13.20 8.53
C LYS A 29 4.27 13.92 7.32
N ASN A 30 3.98 13.17 6.27
CA ASN A 30 3.38 13.64 5.05
C ASN A 30 2.48 12.56 4.45
N LYS A 31 1.18 12.66 4.76
CA LYS A 31 0.18 11.68 4.32
C LYS A 31 0.15 11.51 2.80
N ARG A 32 0.22 12.62 2.05
CA ARG A 32 0.19 12.61 0.58
C ARG A 32 1.38 11.85 -0.01
N LYS A 33 2.61 12.16 0.43
CA LYS A 33 3.82 11.46 -0.02
C LYS A 33 3.80 9.98 0.38
N GLY A 34 3.35 9.68 1.60
CA GLY A 34 3.25 8.30 2.08
C GLY A 34 2.33 7.46 1.20
N LEU A 35 1.15 7.99 0.89
CA LEU A 35 0.18 7.34 0.00
C LEU A 35 0.73 7.16 -1.42
N GLU A 36 1.43 8.16 -1.96
CA GLU A 36 2.04 8.07 -3.29
C GLU A 36 3.04 6.91 -3.38
N TRP A 37 3.92 6.75 -2.39
CA TRP A 37 4.88 5.65 -2.37
C TRP A 37 4.22 4.27 -2.22
N ILE A 38 3.21 4.16 -1.37
CA ILE A 38 2.47 2.90 -1.20
C ILE A 38 1.70 2.55 -2.49
N ARG A 39 1.16 3.54 -3.21
CA ARG A 39 0.54 3.30 -4.52
C ARG A 39 1.53 2.78 -5.54
N LYS A 40 2.73 3.34 -5.63
CA LYS A 40 3.77 2.84 -6.55
C LYS A 40 4.10 1.37 -6.28
N ALA A 41 4.21 1.00 -5.01
CA ALA A 41 4.40 -0.38 -4.62
C ALA A 41 3.20 -1.26 -5.01
N ALA A 42 1.97 -0.80 -4.75
CA ALA A 42 0.75 -1.52 -5.08
C ALA A 42 0.52 -1.70 -6.60
N LEU A 43 0.88 -0.69 -7.40
CA LEU A 43 0.85 -0.75 -8.87
C LEU A 43 1.88 -1.74 -9.43
N SER A 44 2.93 -2.05 -8.66
CA SER A 44 3.89 -3.12 -8.99
C SER A 44 3.39 -4.50 -8.54
N GLU A 45 2.07 -4.64 -8.33
CA GLU A 45 1.40 -5.85 -7.84
C GLU A 45 1.93 -6.36 -6.49
N TYR A 46 2.55 -5.48 -5.70
CA TYR A 46 3.10 -5.86 -4.41
C TYR A 46 2.00 -6.04 -3.38
N TYR A 47 1.68 -7.29 -3.08
CA TYR A 47 0.57 -7.65 -2.21
C TYR A 47 0.56 -6.95 -0.85
N PRO A 48 1.67 -6.87 -0.09
CA PRO A 48 1.69 -6.15 1.19
C PRO A 48 1.36 -4.65 1.05
N ALA A 49 1.74 -4.00 -0.06
CA ALA A 49 1.37 -2.62 -0.31
C ALA A 49 -0.10 -2.46 -0.69
N ILE A 50 -0.67 -3.42 -1.44
CA ILE A 50 -2.11 -3.45 -1.76
C ILE A 50 -2.92 -3.56 -0.46
N VAL A 51 -2.58 -4.52 0.41
CA VAL A 51 -3.23 -4.68 1.73
C VAL A 51 -3.12 -3.41 2.53
N ARG A 52 -1.91 -2.84 2.63
CA ARG A 52 -1.69 -1.61 3.38
C ARG A 52 -2.52 -0.45 2.85
N LEU A 53 -2.63 -0.32 1.54
CA LEU A 53 -3.42 0.74 0.91
C LEU A 53 -4.92 0.56 1.15
N VAL A 54 -5.42 -0.69 1.16
CA VAL A 54 -6.81 -1.01 1.53
C VAL A 54 -7.07 -0.71 3.02
N GLU A 55 -6.15 -1.01 3.93
CA GLU A 55 -6.25 -0.63 5.34
C GLU A 55 -6.34 0.88 5.51
N LEU A 56 -5.54 1.64 4.76
CA LEU A 56 -5.57 3.10 4.78
C LEU A 56 -6.88 3.65 4.21
N ASP A 57 -7.50 2.96 3.25
CA ASP A 57 -8.78 3.32 2.62
C ASP A 57 -10.00 2.98 3.49
N LYS A 58 -9.94 1.92 4.31
CA LYS A 58 -11.00 1.59 5.31
C LYS A 58 -11.29 2.73 6.29
N GLY A 59 -10.41 3.74 6.38
CA GLY A 59 -10.63 5.00 7.07
C GLY A 59 -11.51 6.03 6.32
N GLY A 60 -12.06 5.70 5.15
CA GLY A 60 -13.09 6.49 4.46
C GLY A 60 -12.58 7.52 3.46
N VAL A 61 -11.61 7.18 2.60
CA VAL A 61 -11.16 8.12 1.56
C VAL A 61 -11.24 7.48 0.18
N GLY A 62 -12.46 7.32 -0.34
CA GLY A 62 -12.68 7.05 -1.77
C GLY A 62 -12.11 8.13 -2.73
N ASN A 63 -11.37 9.10 -2.20
CA ASN A 63 -10.74 10.24 -2.84
C ASN A 63 -9.23 10.07 -3.05
N VAL A 64 -8.63 8.95 -2.65
CA VAL A 64 -7.21 8.72 -2.95
C VAL A 64 -6.99 8.43 -4.45
N PHE A 65 -7.96 7.85 -5.17
CA PHE A 65 -7.73 7.38 -6.54
C PHE A 65 -8.39 8.26 -7.60
N PRO A 66 -7.64 8.76 -8.59
CA PRO A 66 -8.21 9.39 -9.77
C PRO A 66 -9.20 8.44 -10.47
N ALA A 67 -10.23 8.98 -11.12
CA ALA A 67 -11.27 8.18 -11.78
C ALA A 67 -10.69 7.15 -12.79
N ALA A 68 -9.57 7.47 -13.44
CA ALA A 68 -8.87 6.59 -14.37
C ALA A 68 -8.29 5.31 -13.73
N GLU A 69 -7.96 5.33 -12.43
CA GLU A 69 -7.36 4.21 -11.70
C GLU A 69 -8.41 3.44 -10.86
N LYS A 70 -9.64 3.95 -10.77
CA LYS A 70 -10.71 3.41 -9.92
C LYS A 70 -11.06 1.96 -10.24
N ASN A 71 -11.02 1.58 -11.52
CA ASN A 71 -11.34 0.21 -11.97
C ASN A 71 -10.26 -0.78 -11.54
N VAL A 72 -8.97 -0.43 -11.72
CA VAL A 72 -7.83 -1.23 -11.27
C VAL A 72 -7.88 -1.40 -9.75
N TRP A 73 -8.17 -0.33 -9.02
CA TRP A 73 -8.32 -0.37 -7.57
C TRP A 73 -9.46 -1.28 -7.09
N THR A 74 -10.59 -1.27 -7.80
CA THR A 74 -11.74 -2.11 -7.45
C THR A 74 -11.36 -3.60 -7.55
N ILE A 75 -10.61 -3.97 -8.59
CA ILE A 75 -10.08 -5.32 -8.76
C ILE A 75 -9.08 -5.67 -7.66
N LEU A 76 -8.10 -4.79 -7.39
CA LEU A 76 -7.11 -4.98 -6.32
C LEU A 76 -7.74 -5.12 -4.93
N ASN A 77 -8.79 -4.35 -4.63
CA ASN A 77 -9.52 -4.43 -3.37
C ASN A 77 -10.28 -5.76 -3.23
N ASN A 78 -10.87 -6.28 -4.31
CA ASN A 78 -11.53 -7.57 -4.29
C ASN A 78 -10.52 -8.72 -4.08
N ILE A 79 -9.36 -8.64 -4.74
CA ILE A 79 -8.25 -9.58 -4.53
C ILE A 79 -7.76 -9.52 -3.07
N ALA A 80 -7.53 -8.31 -2.55
CA ALA A 80 -7.09 -8.12 -1.17
C ALA A 80 -8.09 -8.64 -0.14
N LYS A 81 -9.40 -8.45 -0.36
CA LYS A 81 -10.44 -9.02 0.52
C LYS A 81 -10.43 -10.54 0.48
N ASN A 82 -10.34 -11.14 -0.70
CA ASN A 82 -10.28 -12.59 -0.83
C ASN A 82 -9.04 -13.17 -0.14
N ILE A 83 -7.86 -12.55 -0.33
CA ILE A 83 -6.64 -13.02 0.32
C ILE A 83 -6.66 -12.72 1.83
N ALA A 84 -7.22 -11.59 2.28
CA ALA A 84 -7.40 -11.33 3.70
C ALA A 84 -8.29 -12.38 4.38
N ILE A 85 -9.33 -12.85 3.69
CA ILE A 85 -10.17 -13.97 4.15
C ILE A 85 -9.33 -15.26 4.23
N VAL A 86 -8.50 -15.54 3.22
CA VAL A 86 -7.60 -16.71 3.22
C VAL A 86 -6.57 -16.62 4.34
N MET A 87 -5.96 -15.45 4.57
CA MET A 87 -4.98 -15.20 5.63
C MET A 87 -5.59 -15.28 7.03
N GLN A 88 -6.83 -14.81 7.22
CA GLN A 88 -7.55 -14.99 8.49
C GLN A 88 -7.90 -16.46 8.77
N LYS A 89 -8.21 -17.22 7.72
CA LYS A 89 -8.52 -18.65 7.82
C LYS A 89 -7.27 -19.54 7.93
N ASN A 90 -6.07 -18.99 7.70
CA ASN A 90 -4.82 -19.74 7.72
C ASN A 90 -3.70 -18.94 8.44
N PRO A 91 -3.67 -18.96 9.79
CA PRO A 91 -2.73 -18.17 10.58
C PRO A 91 -1.25 -18.53 10.36
N GLN A 92 -0.96 -19.70 9.78
CA GLN A 92 0.40 -20.16 9.44
C GLN A 92 1.01 -19.45 8.21
N VAL A 93 0.23 -18.67 7.46
CA VAL A 93 0.66 -17.98 6.22
C VAL A 93 1.00 -16.50 6.48
N ARG A 94 0.87 -16.04 7.73
CA ARG A 94 1.37 -14.72 8.16
C ARG A 94 2.89 -14.81 8.36
N ILE A 95 3.63 -14.57 7.29
CA ILE A 95 5.07 -14.24 7.30
C ILE A 95 5.26 -12.73 7.40
#